data_AF-A0A1B7TER3-F1
#
_entry.id   AF-A0A1B7TER3-F1
#
_cell.length_a   1.000
_cell.length_b   1.000
_cell.length_c   1.000
_cell.angle_alpha   90.00
_cell.angle_beta   90.00
_cell.angle_gamma   90.00
#
_symmetry.space_group_name_H-M   'P 1'
#
loop_
_entity.id
_entity.type
_entity.pdbx_description
1 polymer ?
#
loop_
_entity_poly.entity_id
_entity_poly.type
_entity_poly.pdbx_seq_one_letter_code
_entity_poly.pdbx_strand_id
1 'polypeptide(L)'
;MSLNNVDKEFENFKQILEHNLQNSIPELTNIANDLRLTKSNEISKLILSKLEKSNNDDMIILYFKLIDSILISINASYNKKLSVNLSTLFKKKYLTMNNSNRQKLIELFETWVERVNMKNGVSGDNDDDLFEDSNKDFLPKDTLKNIETFLVKASLLHEKRFLQKNQIVPKIEDLLKTTERLIFFIDKTLDKNYSDELYERLTFIKKINDILKNTVLEEKTLIEMDIQLKNLPEYKQHVHMLFNVFLQILH
;
A
#
# COMPACT_ATOMS: atom_id res chain seq x y z
N MET A 1 12.53 3.34 -37.80
CA MET A 1 12.37 1.86 -37.71
C MET A 1 11.44 1.42 -38.83
N SER A 2 11.83 0.44 -39.65
CA SER A 2 10.91 -0.15 -40.63
C SER A 2 9.85 -1.00 -39.90
N LEU A 3 8.65 -1.15 -40.49
CA LEU A 3 7.55 -1.92 -39.88
C LEU A 3 8.00 -3.35 -39.50
N ASN A 4 8.79 -3.99 -40.38
CA ASN A 4 9.36 -5.33 -40.15
C ASN A 4 10.30 -5.40 -38.94
N ASN A 5 10.99 -4.31 -38.60
CA ASN A 5 11.87 -4.29 -37.43
C ASN A 5 11.09 -4.15 -36.12
N VAL A 6 9.98 -3.39 -36.14
CA VAL A 6 9.10 -3.21 -34.98
C VAL A 6 8.47 -4.54 -34.54
N ASP A 7 7.97 -5.33 -35.49
CA ASP A 7 7.35 -6.62 -35.16
C ASP A 7 8.40 -7.63 -34.67
N LYS A 8 9.61 -7.63 -35.25
CA LYS A 8 10.70 -8.49 -34.79
C LYS A 8 11.13 -8.17 -33.36
N GLU A 9 11.27 -6.89 -33.01
CA GLU A 9 11.60 -6.48 -31.64
C GLU A 9 10.48 -6.80 -30.65
N PHE A 10 9.23 -6.70 -31.07
CA PHE A 10 8.10 -7.11 -30.23
C PHE A 10 8.06 -8.63 -30.01
N GLU A 11 8.38 -9.44 -31.02
CA GLU A 11 8.55 -10.89 -30.83
C GLU A 11 9.74 -11.21 -29.91
N ASN A 12 10.84 -10.47 -30.01
CA ASN A 12 11.96 -10.61 -29.07
C ASN A 12 11.53 -10.30 -27.62
N PHE A 13 10.77 -9.21 -27.42
CA PHE A 13 10.20 -8.87 -26.12
C PHE A 13 9.36 -10.03 -25.54
N LYS A 14 8.51 -10.67 -26.36
CA LYS A 14 7.70 -11.82 -25.92
C LYS A 14 8.58 -12.99 -25.48
N GLN A 15 9.57 -13.37 -26.28
CA GLN A 15 10.44 -14.51 -25.99
C GLN A 15 11.22 -14.31 -24.69
N ILE A 16 11.79 -13.12 -24.50
CA ILE A 16 12.52 -12.78 -23.27
C ILE A 16 11.59 -12.78 -22.06
N LEU A 17 10.39 -12.19 -22.18
CA LEU A 17 9.40 -12.18 -21.11
C LEU A 17 8.97 -13.60 -20.69
N GLU A 18 8.90 -14.54 -21.64
CA GLU A 18 8.49 -15.92 -21.38
C GLU A 18 9.59 -16.79 -20.78
N HIS A 19 10.84 -16.58 -21.19
CA HIS A 19 11.91 -17.55 -20.92
C HIS A 19 13.07 -17.00 -20.06
N ASN A 20 13.23 -15.68 -19.95
CA ASN A 20 14.38 -15.09 -19.27
C ASN A 20 14.06 -13.85 -18.42
N LEU A 21 12.82 -13.68 -17.97
CA LEU A 21 12.41 -12.51 -17.18
C LEU A 21 13.31 -12.25 -15.97
N GLN A 22 13.76 -13.31 -15.27
CA GLN A 22 14.59 -13.22 -14.05
C GLN A 22 15.84 -12.34 -14.24
N ASN A 23 16.46 -12.38 -15.43
CA ASN A 23 17.74 -11.72 -15.69
C ASN A 23 17.63 -10.55 -16.68
N SER A 24 16.47 -10.38 -17.33
CA SER A 24 16.31 -9.46 -18.46
C SER A 24 15.37 -8.28 -18.21
N ILE A 25 15.08 -7.90 -16.96
CA ILE A 25 14.26 -6.71 -16.67
C ILE A 25 14.81 -5.43 -17.34
N PRO A 26 16.13 -5.12 -17.27
CA PRO A 26 16.68 -3.94 -17.94
C PRO A 26 16.54 -4.01 -19.47
N GLU A 27 16.79 -5.18 -20.05
CA GLU A 27 16.67 -5.43 -21.48
C GLU A 27 15.22 -5.25 -21.97
N LEU A 28 14.26 -5.86 -21.27
CA LEU A 28 12.84 -5.69 -21.54
C LEU A 28 12.41 -4.23 -21.41
N THR A 29 12.95 -3.50 -20.43
CA THR A 29 12.67 -2.07 -20.25
C THR A 29 13.18 -1.26 -21.44
N ASN A 30 14.38 -1.56 -21.96
CA ASN A 30 14.92 -0.89 -23.14
C ASN A 30 14.08 -1.17 -24.38
N ILE A 31 13.71 -2.43 -24.64
CA ILE A 31 12.84 -2.78 -25.77
C ILE A 31 11.48 -2.08 -25.63
N ALA A 32 10.91 -2.04 -24.41
CA ALA A 32 9.66 -1.33 -24.14
C ALA A 32 9.77 0.19 -24.37
N ASN A 33 10.95 0.78 -24.14
CA ASN A 33 11.21 2.19 -24.42
C ASN A 33 11.26 2.46 -25.92
N ASP A 34 11.94 1.62 -26.67
CA ASP A 34 12.07 1.75 -28.13
C ASP A 34 10.70 1.60 -28.82
N LEU A 35 9.88 0.67 -28.32
CA LEU A 35 8.55 0.38 -28.84
C LEU A 35 7.43 1.24 -28.21
N ARG A 36 7.75 2.23 -27.37
CA ARG A 36 6.74 2.96 -26.57
C ARG A 36 5.64 3.63 -27.40
N LEU A 37 5.98 4.14 -28.58
CA LEU A 37 5.03 4.86 -29.45
C LEU A 37 4.16 3.92 -30.27
N THR A 38 4.63 2.72 -30.57
CA THR A 38 4.01 1.80 -31.54
C THR A 38 3.35 0.60 -30.90
N LYS A 39 3.95 0.02 -29.83
CA LYS A 39 3.49 -1.23 -29.21
C LYS A 39 3.20 -1.15 -27.70
N SER A 40 3.14 0.05 -27.10
CA SER A 40 2.91 0.18 -25.65
C SER A 40 1.59 -0.44 -25.19
N ASN A 41 0.56 -0.47 -26.04
CA ASN A 41 -0.70 -1.18 -25.78
C ASN A 41 -0.50 -2.70 -25.71
N GLU A 42 0.12 -3.32 -26.72
CA GLU A 42 0.33 -4.76 -26.73
C GLU A 42 1.29 -5.21 -25.62
N ILE A 43 2.35 -4.45 -25.36
CA ILE A 43 3.29 -4.71 -24.26
C ILE A 43 2.56 -4.69 -22.90
N SER A 44 1.78 -3.63 -22.64
CA SER A 44 1.02 -3.52 -21.38
C SER A 44 0.06 -4.70 -21.20
N LYS A 45 -0.70 -5.04 -22.24
CA LYS A 45 -1.64 -6.18 -22.21
C LYS A 45 -0.92 -7.49 -21.98
N LEU A 46 0.22 -7.71 -22.64
CA LEU A 46 1.00 -8.93 -22.51
C LEU A 46 1.49 -9.11 -21.07
N ILE A 47 2.14 -8.09 -20.49
CA ILE A 47 2.64 -8.13 -19.10
C ILE A 47 1.49 -8.41 -18.13
N LEU A 48 0.39 -7.65 -18.23
CA LEU A 48 -0.76 -7.81 -17.33
C LEU A 48 -1.39 -9.20 -17.48
N SER A 49 -1.50 -9.75 -18.69
CA SER A 49 -2.05 -11.09 -18.92
C SER A 49 -1.17 -12.20 -18.35
N LYS A 50 0.16 -12.04 -18.41
CA LYS A 50 1.11 -13.00 -17.84
C LYS A 50 1.11 -12.92 -16.31
N LEU A 51 1.09 -11.71 -15.75
CA LEU A 51 0.91 -11.48 -14.33
C LEU A 51 -0.39 -12.11 -13.83
N GLU A 52 -1.50 -11.91 -14.53
CA GLU A 52 -2.80 -12.48 -14.14
C GLU A 52 -2.77 -14.01 -14.07
N LYS A 53 -2.18 -14.67 -15.07
CA LYS A 53 -2.10 -16.14 -15.18
C LYS A 53 -1.03 -16.77 -14.28
N SER A 54 -0.03 -16.02 -13.83
CA SER A 54 1.06 -16.57 -13.01
C SER A 54 0.56 -16.98 -11.63
N ASN A 55 0.88 -18.21 -11.21
CA ASN A 55 0.62 -18.70 -9.86
C ASN A 55 1.92 -18.86 -9.04
N ASN A 56 3.07 -18.59 -9.64
CA ASN A 56 4.36 -18.64 -8.97
C ASN A 56 4.65 -17.26 -8.35
N ASP A 57 4.84 -17.23 -7.03
CA ASP A 57 5.05 -16.00 -6.27
C ASP A 57 6.27 -15.21 -6.75
N ASP A 58 7.41 -15.86 -6.99
CA ASP A 58 8.63 -15.18 -7.44
C ASP A 58 8.43 -14.56 -8.82
N MET A 59 7.77 -15.28 -9.73
CA MET A 59 7.41 -14.76 -11.05
C MET A 59 6.46 -13.56 -10.95
N ILE A 60 5.50 -13.59 -10.02
CA ILE A 60 4.61 -12.46 -9.77
C ILE A 60 5.42 -11.23 -9.34
N ILE A 61 6.38 -11.39 -8.40
CA ILE A 61 7.27 -10.29 -7.98
C ILE A 61 8.07 -9.74 -9.17
N LEU A 62 8.60 -10.60 -10.03
CA LEU A 62 9.36 -10.16 -11.21
C LEU A 62 8.50 -9.37 -12.20
N TYR A 63 7.24 -9.77 -12.43
CA TYR A 63 6.33 -8.99 -13.27
C TYR A 63 6.05 -7.61 -12.67
N PHE A 64 5.86 -7.53 -11.35
CA PHE A 64 5.71 -6.24 -10.67
C PHE A 64 6.97 -5.39 -10.76
N LYS A 65 8.17 -5.97 -10.62
CA LYS A 65 9.45 -5.27 -10.82
C LYS A 65 9.65 -4.80 -12.26
N LEU A 66 9.18 -5.56 -13.25
CA LEU A 66 9.21 -5.13 -14.65
C LEU A 66 8.26 -3.94 -14.88
N ILE A 67 7.04 -4.01 -14.34
CA ILE A 67 6.08 -2.90 -14.37
C ILE A 67 6.69 -1.65 -13.76
N ASP A 68 7.30 -1.79 -12.59
CA ASP A 68 8.01 -0.71 -11.89
C ASP A 68 9.11 -0.08 -12.77
N SER A 69 10.01 -0.90 -13.31
CA SER A 69 11.09 -0.44 -14.19
C SER A 69 10.58 0.34 -15.42
N ILE A 70 9.50 -0.14 -16.05
CA ILE A 70 8.86 0.52 -17.20
C ILE A 70 8.21 1.85 -16.79
N LEU A 71 7.50 1.88 -15.66
CA LEU A 71 6.85 3.09 -15.14
C LEU A 71 7.88 4.14 -14.75
N ILE A 72 9.00 3.75 -14.15
CA ILE A 72 10.08 4.67 -13.77
C ILE A 72 10.75 5.27 -15.01
N SER A 73 11.04 4.44 -16.01
CA SER A 73 11.94 4.84 -17.11
C SER A 73 11.22 5.53 -18.28
N ILE A 74 9.97 5.14 -18.57
CA ILE A 74 9.29 5.53 -19.83
C ILE A 74 7.97 6.25 -19.54
N ASN A 75 7.29 5.81 -18.49
CA ASN A 75 6.15 6.44 -17.84
C ASN A 75 4.96 6.88 -18.73
N ALA A 76 5.12 7.97 -19.50
CA ALA A 76 4.06 8.65 -20.26
C ALA A 76 3.31 7.74 -21.25
N SER A 77 3.97 6.69 -21.77
CA SER A 77 3.34 5.74 -22.70
C SER A 77 2.64 4.58 -21.98
N TYR A 78 2.93 4.33 -20.70
CA TYR A 78 2.53 3.09 -20.01
C TYR A 78 1.62 3.33 -18.80
N ASN A 79 1.71 4.48 -18.13
CA ASN A 79 1.03 4.76 -16.87
C ASN A 79 -0.47 4.39 -16.89
N LYS A 80 -1.23 4.98 -17.80
CA LYS A 80 -2.67 4.81 -17.93
C LYS A 80 -3.04 3.41 -18.41
N LYS A 81 -2.17 2.77 -19.18
CA LYS A 81 -2.41 1.44 -19.74
C LYS A 81 -2.24 0.35 -18.68
N LEU A 82 -1.20 0.48 -17.86
CA LEU A 82 -0.92 -0.44 -16.76
C LEU A 82 -1.88 -0.20 -15.58
N SER A 83 -2.21 1.06 -15.29
CA SER A 83 -3.02 1.43 -14.12
C SER A 83 -4.44 0.85 -14.10
N VAL A 84 -5.03 0.54 -15.27
CA VAL A 84 -6.42 0.04 -15.38
C VAL A 84 -6.65 -1.21 -14.53
N ASN A 85 -5.71 -2.15 -14.58
CA ASN A 85 -5.84 -3.44 -13.90
C ASN A 85 -4.83 -3.63 -12.77
N LEU A 86 -3.85 -2.71 -12.61
CA LEU A 86 -2.77 -2.86 -11.65
C LEU A 86 -3.28 -3.02 -10.22
N SER A 87 -4.22 -2.18 -9.79
CA SER A 87 -4.76 -2.23 -8.42
C SER A 87 -5.52 -3.54 -8.16
N THR A 88 -6.32 -4.00 -9.12
CA THR A 88 -7.05 -5.27 -9.04
C THR A 88 -6.10 -6.47 -8.97
N LEU A 89 -5.09 -6.50 -9.83
CA LEU A 89 -4.10 -7.59 -9.86
C LEU A 89 -3.22 -7.58 -8.62
N PHE A 90 -2.79 -6.41 -8.15
CA PHE A 90 -2.05 -6.26 -6.90
C PHE A 90 -2.82 -6.89 -5.73
N LYS A 91 -4.09 -6.51 -5.54
CA LYS A 91 -4.96 -7.06 -4.48
C LYS A 91 -5.10 -8.57 -4.60
N LYS A 92 -5.43 -9.05 -5.80
CA LYS A 92 -5.65 -10.49 -6.06
C LYS A 92 -4.40 -11.31 -5.75
N LYS A 93 -3.23 -10.87 -6.22
CA LYS A 93 -1.97 -11.58 -5.99
C LYS A 93 -1.51 -11.48 -4.54
N TYR A 94 -1.58 -10.31 -3.92
CA TYR A 94 -1.23 -10.12 -2.51
C TYR A 94 -1.97 -11.11 -1.61
N LEU A 95 -3.26 -11.35 -1.84
CA LEU A 95 -4.06 -12.28 -1.05
C LEU A 95 -3.60 -13.74 -1.16
N THR A 96 -3.07 -14.16 -2.31
CA THR A 96 -2.64 -15.55 -2.55
C THR A 96 -1.19 -15.84 -2.16
N MET A 97 -0.38 -14.80 -1.94
CA MET A 97 1.05 -14.93 -1.64
C MET A 97 1.34 -15.18 -0.16
N ASN A 98 2.54 -15.71 0.11
CA ASN A 98 3.07 -15.80 1.48
C ASN A 98 3.48 -14.42 2.06
N ASN A 99 3.73 -14.35 3.37
CA ASN A 99 4.07 -13.09 4.04
C ASN A 99 5.39 -12.47 3.56
N SER A 100 6.42 -13.27 3.24
CA SER A 100 7.70 -12.76 2.73
C SER A 100 7.53 -12.04 1.39
N ASN A 101 6.73 -12.61 0.49
CA ASN A 101 6.48 -12.00 -0.82
C ASN A 101 5.48 -10.84 -0.75
N ARG A 102 4.54 -10.87 0.20
CA ARG A 102 3.69 -9.69 0.51
C ARG A 102 4.54 -8.49 0.91
N GLN A 103 5.57 -8.70 1.73
CA GLN A 103 6.47 -7.62 2.14
C GLN A 103 7.18 -6.99 0.93
N LYS A 104 7.68 -7.79 -0.02
CA LYS A 104 8.29 -7.28 -1.26
C LYS A 104 7.31 -6.45 -2.11
N LEU A 105 6.02 -6.78 -2.10
CA LEU A 105 4.99 -5.97 -2.78
C LEU A 105 4.69 -4.66 -2.06
N ILE A 106 4.76 -4.67 -0.72
CA ILE A 106 4.62 -3.47 0.10
C ILE A 106 5.80 -2.53 -0.17
N GLU A 107 7.03 -3.02 -0.08
CA GLU A 107 8.25 -2.25 -0.39
C GLU A 107 8.18 -1.64 -1.80
N LEU A 108 7.72 -2.41 -2.79
CA LEU A 108 7.54 -1.88 -4.14
C LEU A 108 6.49 -0.76 -4.18
N PHE A 109 5.36 -0.94 -3.50
CA PHE A 109 4.32 0.08 -3.41
C PHE A 109 4.81 1.37 -2.72
N GLU A 110 5.61 1.25 -1.67
CA GLU A 110 6.24 2.39 -0.99
C GLU A 110 7.08 3.21 -1.96
N THR A 111 7.91 2.55 -2.79
CA THR A 111 8.70 3.28 -3.81
C THR A 111 7.82 4.03 -4.82
N TRP A 112 6.60 3.55 -5.11
CA TRP A 112 5.64 4.24 -5.97
C TRP A 112 5.06 5.49 -5.30
N VAL A 113 4.73 5.40 -4.01
CA VAL A 113 4.23 6.53 -3.22
C VAL A 113 5.31 7.59 -3.06
N GLU A 114 6.52 7.18 -2.67
CA GLU A 114 7.69 8.07 -2.53
C GLU A 114 7.94 8.84 -3.82
N ARG A 115 7.88 8.20 -5.00
CA ARG A 115 8.10 8.87 -6.29
C ARG A 115 7.05 9.90 -6.63
N VAL A 116 5.79 9.67 -6.25
CA VAL A 116 4.72 10.66 -6.40
C VAL A 116 4.98 11.86 -5.49
N ASN A 117 5.45 11.62 -4.27
CA ASN A 117 5.69 12.65 -3.26
C ASN A 117 6.98 13.45 -3.48
N MET A 118 8.08 12.79 -3.87
CA MET A 118 9.37 13.43 -4.13
C MET A 118 9.33 14.43 -5.27
N LYS A 119 8.50 14.19 -6.30
CA LYS A 119 8.34 15.13 -7.42
C LYS A 119 7.52 16.37 -7.05
N ASN A 120 6.91 16.43 -5.87
CA ASN A 120 6.13 17.57 -5.39
C ASN A 120 6.96 18.62 -4.64
N GLY A 121 8.23 18.36 -4.31
CA GLY A 121 9.05 19.31 -3.55
C GLY A 121 8.50 19.63 -2.15
N VAL A 122 7.50 18.90 -1.65
CA VAL A 122 6.93 19.08 -0.32
C VAL A 122 7.70 18.18 0.64
N SER A 123 8.79 18.72 1.17
CA SER A 123 9.32 18.30 2.47
C SER A 123 8.53 19.05 3.54
N GLY A 124 7.47 18.46 4.09
CA GLY A 124 6.73 19.12 5.17
C GLY A 124 5.52 18.33 5.67
N ASP A 125 5.68 17.71 6.84
CA ASP A 125 4.83 17.67 8.06
C ASP A 125 3.29 17.78 8.01
N ASN A 126 2.62 17.73 6.86
CA ASN A 126 1.16 17.79 6.77
C ASN A 126 0.61 16.42 6.36
N ASP A 127 0.31 15.61 7.38
CA ASP A 127 -0.16 14.22 7.36
C ASP A 127 -1.59 14.00 6.82
N ASP A 128 -2.26 15.01 6.23
CA ASP A 128 -3.72 14.95 6.00
C ASP A 128 -4.18 14.62 4.57
N ASP A 129 -3.31 14.61 3.55
CA ASP A 129 -3.64 13.99 2.24
C ASP A 129 -2.33 13.72 1.47
N LEU A 130 -1.81 12.48 1.55
CA LEU A 130 -0.59 12.02 0.85
C LEU A 130 -0.62 12.18 -0.69
N PHE A 131 -1.71 12.71 -1.23
CA PHE A 131 -1.93 12.84 -2.65
C PHE A 131 -2.56 14.20 -2.99
N GLU A 132 -2.11 15.33 -2.42
CA GLU A 132 -2.54 16.64 -2.95
C GLU A 132 -2.29 16.77 -4.47
N ASP A 133 -3.17 17.53 -5.11
CA ASP A 133 -3.70 17.36 -6.47
C ASP A 133 -2.75 17.68 -7.65
N SER A 134 -1.48 17.30 -7.58
CA SER A 134 -0.50 17.65 -8.61
C SER A 134 0.63 16.65 -8.78
N ASN A 135 0.39 15.55 -9.49
CA ASN A 135 1.40 14.93 -10.37
C ASN A 135 0.77 13.93 -11.35
N LYS A 136 0.52 14.39 -12.58
CA LYS A 136 -0.12 13.62 -13.67
C LYS A 136 0.76 12.50 -14.23
N ASP A 137 2.00 12.37 -13.79
CA ASP A 137 2.99 11.71 -14.61
C ASP A 137 3.23 10.25 -14.27
N PHE A 138 3.21 9.77 -13.01
CA PHE A 138 3.63 8.39 -12.66
C PHE A 138 2.52 7.34 -12.67
N LEU A 139 1.63 7.35 -11.68
CA LEU A 139 0.45 6.50 -11.63
C LEU A 139 -0.75 7.37 -11.24
N PRO A 140 -1.96 7.09 -11.77
CA PRO A 140 -3.15 7.79 -11.33
C PRO A 140 -3.35 7.65 -9.81
N LYS A 141 -3.68 8.76 -9.14
CA LYS A 141 -3.97 8.83 -7.69
C LYS A 141 -4.94 7.73 -7.26
N ASP A 142 -6.01 7.50 -8.04
CA ASP A 142 -7.00 6.47 -7.75
C ASP A 142 -6.40 5.06 -7.71
N THR A 143 -5.41 4.75 -8.55
CA THR A 143 -4.77 3.44 -8.55
C THR A 143 -3.99 3.23 -7.25
N LEU A 144 -3.22 4.21 -6.81
CA LEU A 144 -2.41 4.14 -5.60
C LEU A 144 -3.30 4.12 -4.34
N LYS A 145 -4.26 5.04 -4.24
CA LYS A 145 -5.23 5.11 -3.13
C LYS A 145 -6.02 3.80 -2.96
N ASN A 146 -6.36 3.15 -4.07
CA ASN A 146 -7.04 1.86 -4.05
C ASN A 146 -6.17 0.73 -3.50
N ILE A 147 -4.86 0.74 -3.78
CA ILE A 147 -3.90 -0.25 -3.26
C ILE A 147 -3.65 0.02 -1.78
N GLU A 148 -3.38 1.28 -1.41
CA GLU A 148 -3.19 1.71 -0.02
C GLU A 148 -4.36 1.35 0.87
N THR A 149 -5.59 1.72 0.48
CA THR A 149 -6.82 1.40 1.24
C THR A 149 -6.95 -0.10 1.48
N PHE A 150 -6.52 -0.91 0.51
CA PHE A 150 -6.51 -2.36 0.67
C PHE A 150 -5.42 -2.82 1.65
N LEU A 151 -4.20 -2.32 1.53
CA LEU A 151 -3.09 -2.67 2.43
C LEU A 151 -3.42 -2.30 3.88
N VAL A 152 -3.95 -1.10 4.13
CA VAL A 152 -4.40 -0.68 5.47
C VAL A 152 -5.43 -1.66 6.05
N LYS A 153 -6.46 -2.02 5.25
CA LYS A 153 -7.46 -3.01 5.68
C LYS A 153 -6.87 -4.41 5.90
N ALA A 154 -5.92 -4.82 5.06
CA ALA A 154 -5.27 -6.12 5.16
C ALA A 154 -4.38 -6.20 6.42
N SER A 155 -3.64 -5.13 6.74
CA SER A 155 -2.84 -5.02 7.96
C SER A 155 -3.71 -5.08 9.21
N LEU A 156 -4.82 -4.32 9.25
CA LEU A 156 -5.79 -4.38 10.35
C LEU A 156 -6.40 -5.78 10.54
N LEU A 157 -6.68 -6.48 9.43
CA LEU A 157 -7.24 -7.82 9.46
C LEU A 157 -6.21 -8.86 9.93
N HIS A 158 -4.94 -8.73 9.52
CA HIS A 158 -3.85 -9.58 10.00
C HIS A 158 -3.55 -9.34 11.46
N GLU A 159 -3.51 -8.09 11.91
CA GLU A 159 -3.38 -7.74 13.32
C GLU A 159 -4.53 -8.36 14.13
N LYS A 160 -5.79 -8.17 13.68
CA LYS A 160 -6.96 -8.78 14.32
C LYS A 160 -6.88 -10.30 14.38
N ARG A 161 -6.47 -10.97 13.31
CA ARG A 161 -6.32 -12.44 13.26
C ARG A 161 -5.14 -12.92 14.09
N PHE A 162 -4.04 -12.19 14.14
CA PHE A 162 -2.87 -12.50 14.94
C PHE A 162 -3.20 -12.39 16.43
N LEU A 163 -3.89 -11.33 16.85
CA LEU A 163 -4.37 -11.15 18.22
C LEU A 163 -5.39 -12.23 18.62
N GLN A 164 -6.32 -12.57 17.73
CA GLN A 164 -7.30 -13.63 17.99
C GLN A 164 -6.69 -15.04 18.01
N LYS A 165 -5.66 -15.30 17.20
CA LYS A 165 -5.06 -16.64 17.05
C LYS A 165 -3.95 -16.92 18.08
N ASN A 166 -3.25 -15.89 18.54
CA ASN A 166 -2.13 -16.04 19.47
C ASN A 166 -2.44 -15.64 20.91
N GLN A 167 -3.68 -15.23 21.24
CA GLN A 167 -4.05 -14.76 22.59
C GLN A 167 -3.01 -13.79 23.18
N ILE A 168 -2.45 -12.90 22.35
CA ILE A 168 -1.54 -11.88 22.88
C ILE A 168 -2.43 -10.86 23.54
N VAL A 169 -2.50 -10.94 24.86
CA VAL A 169 -3.21 -9.99 25.71
C VAL A 169 -2.56 -8.61 25.50
N PRO A 170 -3.31 -7.61 24.99
CA PRO A 170 -2.79 -6.27 24.85
C PRO A 170 -2.30 -5.77 26.21
N LYS A 171 -1.06 -5.27 26.29
CA LYS A 171 -0.57 -4.70 27.53
C LYS A 171 -1.34 -3.42 27.84
N ILE A 172 -1.68 -3.23 29.11
CA ILE A 172 -2.36 -2.02 29.58
C ILE A 172 -1.59 -0.75 29.16
N GLU A 173 -0.26 -0.78 29.22
CA GLU A 173 0.61 0.34 28.78
C GLU A 173 0.43 0.70 27.31
N ASP A 174 0.27 -0.29 26.42
CA ASP A 174 0.12 -0.07 24.98
C ASP A 174 -1.28 0.50 24.65
N LEU A 175 -2.29 0.02 25.37
CA LEU A 175 -3.66 0.58 25.29
C LEU A 175 -3.73 2.00 25.84
N LEU A 176 -3.01 2.30 26.93
CA LEU A 176 -2.93 3.66 27.47
C LEU A 176 -2.28 4.63 26.46
N LYS A 177 -1.15 4.26 25.86
CA LYS A 177 -0.53 5.07 24.80
C LYS A 177 -1.47 5.30 23.61
N THR A 178 -2.19 4.26 23.21
CA THR A 178 -3.15 4.31 22.10
C THR A 178 -4.29 5.27 22.42
N THR A 179 -4.91 5.13 23.60
CA THR A 179 -6.02 6.00 24.04
C THR A 179 -5.59 7.45 24.20
N GLU A 180 -4.40 7.72 24.76
CA GLU A 180 -3.87 9.08 24.89
C GLU A 180 -3.64 9.75 23.53
N ARG A 181 -3.14 9.00 22.54
CA ARG A 181 -2.97 9.51 21.17
C ARG A 181 -4.31 9.77 20.48
N LEU A 182 -5.27 8.85 20.61
CA LEU A 182 -6.61 9.04 20.05
C LEU A 182 -7.31 10.25 20.65
N ILE A 183 -7.19 10.46 21.97
CA ILE A 183 -7.70 11.65 22.66
C ILE A 183 -7.09 12.91 22.05
N PHE A 184 -5.76 12.95 21.90
CA PHE A 184 -5.08 14.10 21.31
C PHE A 184 -5.56 14.42 19.88
N PHE A 185 -5.77 13.39 19.04
CA PHE A 185 -6.27 13.59 17.68
C PHE A 185 -7.70 14.10 17.64
N ILE A 186 -8.58 13.51 18.46
CA ILE A 186 -9.98 13.94 18.50
C ILE A 186 -10.09 15.35 19.10
N ASP A 187 -9.33 15.68 20.15
CA ASP A 187 -9.27 17.04 20.71
C ASP A 187 -8.82 18.05 19.64
N LYS A 188 -7.72 17.77 18.92
CA LYS A 188 -7.26 18.63 17.81
C LYS A 188 -8.27 18.76 16.67
N THR A 189 -9.04 17.72 16.40
CA THR A 189 -10.05 17.73 15.33
C THR A 189 -11.28 18.52 15.76
N LEU A 190 -11.72 18.35 17.02
CA LEU A 190 -12.81 19.12 17.62
C LEU A 190 -12.51 20.62 17.67
N ASP A 191 -11.25 21.00 17.97
CA ASP A 191 -10.81 22.40 17.97
C ASP A 191 -10.94 23.05 16.59
N LYS A 192 -10.77 22.27 15.51
CA LYS A 192 -10.89 22.74 14.13
C LYS A 192 -12.33 22.67 13.60
N ASN A 193 -13.07 21.63 13.97
CA ASN A 193 -14.41 21.36 13.46
C ASN A 193 -15.23 20.56 14.50
N TYR A 194 -16.02 21.26 15.29
CA TYR A 194 -16.83 20.64 16.33
C TYR A 194 -17.93 19.74 15.75
N SER A 195 -18.10 18.56 16.35
CA SER A 195 -19.17 17.60 16.04
C SER A 195 -19.56 16.84 17.30
N ASP A 196 -20.86 16.76 17.58
CA ASP A 196 -21.40 16.01 18.71
C ASP A 196 -20.95 14.54 18.68
N GLU A 197 -20.90 13.94 17.49
CA GLU A 197 -20.46 12.55 17.29
C GLU A 197 -18.96 12.36 17.63
N LEU A 198 -18.12 13.36 17.32
CA LEU A 198 -16.70 13.33 17.71
C LEU A 198 -16.54 13.54 19.22
N TYR A 199 -17.35 14.40 19.83
CA TYR A 199 -17.32 14.65 21.26
C TYR A 199 -17.79 13.43 22.08
N GLU A 200 -18.82 12.72 21.62
CA GLU A 200 -19.25 11.45 22.21
C GLU A 200 -18.16 10.38 22.14
N ARG A 201 -17.49 10.24 20.99
CA ARG A 201 -16.34 9.34 20.82
C ARG A 201 -15.17 9.71 21.73
N LEU A 202 -14.84 11.00 21.86
CA LEU A 202 -13.82 11.48 22.80
C LEU A 202 -14.13 11.06 24.23
N THR A 203 -15.38 11.26 24.66
CA THR A 203 -15.85 10.94 26.00
C THR A 203 -15.76 9.43 26.27
N PHE A 204 -16.11 8.62 25.28
CA PHE A 204 -15.94 7.17 25.33
C PHE A 204 -14.47 6.76 25.50
N ILE A 205 -13.53 7.34 24.73
CA ILE A 205 -12.10 7.00 24.84
C ILE A 205 -11.52 7.48 26.18
N LYS A 206 -11.90 8.67 26.66
CA LYS A 206 -11.49 9.17 28.00
C LYS A 206 -11.95 8.21 29.10
N LYS A 207 -13.18 7.68 29.00
CA LYS A 207 -13.69 6.66 29.92
C LYS A 207 -12.88 5.35 29.86
N ILE A 208 -12.50 4.89 28.66
CA ILE A 208 -11.62 3.71 28.52
C ILE A 208 -10.25 3.98 29.16
N ASN A 209 -9.66 5.17 28.93
CA ASN A 209 -8.37 5.55 29.51
C ASN A 209 -8.42 5.55 31.05
N ASP A 210 -9.47 6.13 31.64
CA ASP A 210 -9.67 6.13 33.08
C ASP A 210 -9.82 4.70 33.65
N ILE A 211 -10.54 3.83 32.95
CA ILE A 211 -10.67 2.42 33.36
C ILE A 211 -9.31 1.72 33.30
N LEU A 212 -8.53 1.91 32.23
CA LEU A 212 -7.20 1.32 32.07
C LEU A 212 -6.19 1.81 33.13
N LYS A 213 -6.29 3.08 33.57
CA LYS A 213 -5.41 3.64 34.62
C LYS A 213 -5.73 3.12 36.02
N ASN A 214 -7.01 2.89 36.30
CA ASN A 214 -7.50 2.69 37.67
C ASN A 214 -7.93 1.26 37.99
N THR A 215 -7.97 0.36 36.99
CA THR A 215 -8.56 -0.97 37.16
C THR A 215 -7.65 -2.05 36.61
N VAL A 216 -7.49 -3.14 37.37
CA VAL A 216 -6.91 -4.38 36.86
C VAL A 216 -8.01 -5.09 36.08
N LEU A 217 -7.81 -5.23 34.77
CA LEU A 217 -8.79 -5.81 33.86
C LEU A 217 -8.40 -7.24 33.49
N GLU A 218 -9.41 -8.10 33.36
CA GLU A 218 -9.23 -9.44 32.83
C GLU A 218 -8.85 -9.40 31.34
N GLU A 219 -8.07 -10.39 30.90
CA GLU A 219 -7.51 -10.48 29.54
C GLU A 219 -8.58 -10.33 28.44
N LYS A 220 -9.75 -10.93 28.65
CA LYS A 220 -10.87 -10.84 27.71
C LYS A 220 -11.36 -9.39 27.53
N THR A 221 -11.41 -8.64 28.62
CA THR A 221 -11.84 -7.23 28.62
C THR A 221 -10.81 -6.34 27.92
N LEU A 222 -9.52 -6.60 28.11
CA LEU A 222 -8.44 -5.91 27.41
C LEU A 222 -8.51 -6.13 25.90
N ILE A 223 -8.78 -7.37 25.47
CA ILE A 223 -8.96 -7.71 24.06
C ILE A 223 -10.19 -7.03 23.46
N GLU A 224 -11.32 -6.99 24.18
CA GLU A 224 -12.54 -6.32 23.73
C GLU A 224 -12.33 -4.80 23.60
N MET A 225 -11.64 -4.18 24.55
CA MET A 225 -11.29 -2.75 24.50
C MET A 225 -10.34 -2.43 23.34
N ASP A 226 -9.32 -3.26 23.10
CA ASP A 226 -8.42 -3.12 21.95
C ASP A 226 -9.19 -3.17 20.62
N ILE A 227 -10.10 -4.13 20.47
CA ILE A 227 -10.95 -4.25 19.28
C ILE A 227 -11.85 -3.02 19.12
N GLN A 228 -12.44 -2.50 20.20
CA GLN A 228 -13.29 -1.31 20.15
C GLN A 228 -12.51 -0.07 19.72
N LEU A 229 -11.32 0.15 20.28
CA LEU A 229 -10.43 1.24 19.89
C LEU A 229 -10.03 1.13 18.41
N LYS A 230 -9.72 -0.09 17.94
CA LYS A 230 -9.36 -0.39 16.54
C LYS A 230 -10.45 -0.11 15.52
N ASN A 231 -11.71 -0.17 15.92
CA ASN A 231 -12.84 0.08 15.03
C ASN A 231 -13.16 1.58 14.88
N LEU A 232 -12.51 2.45 15.66
CA LEU A 232 -12.71 3.89 15.55
C LEU A 232 -12.11 4.43 14.23
N PRO A 233 -12.80 5.35 13.53
CA PRO A 233 -12.27 5.98 12.31
C PRO A 233 -10.87 6.59 12.51
N GLU A 234 -10.64 7.22 13.65
CA GLU A 234 -9.42 7.93 14.04
C GLU A 234 -8.27 6.96 14.34
N TYR A 235 -8.58 5.68 14.63
CA TYR A 235 -7.57 4.64 14.75
C TYR A 235 -6.81 4.42 13.44
N LYS A 236 -7.42 4.69 12.28
CA LYS A 236 -6.72 4.62 10.99
C LYS A 236 -5.59 5.65 10.89
N GLN A 237 -5.76 6.84 11.49
CA GLN A 237 -4.70 7.85 11.57
C GLN A 237 -3.59 7.42 12.54
N HIS A 238 -3.94 6.75 13.64
CA HIS A 238 -2.98 6.14 14.57
C HIS A 238 -2.15 5.00 13.92
N VAL A 239 -2.80 4.15 13.11
CA VAL A 239 -2.15 3.03 12.40
C VAL A 239 -1.24 3.51 11.28
N HIS A 240 -1.57 4.64 10.63
CA HIS A 240 -0.73 5.20 9.58
C HIS A 240 0.67 5.56 10.11
N MET A 241 0.77 6.07 11.35
CA MET A 241 2.06 6.27 12.03
C MET A 241 2.67 5.00 12.60
N LEU A 242 1.89 4.03 13.06
CA LEU A 242 2.44 2.73 13.46
C LEU A 242 3.02 1.97 12.27
N PHE A 243 2.51 2.14 11.06
CA PHE A 243 3.15 1.60 9.86
C PHE A 243 4.57 2.17 9.71
N ASN A 244 4.74 3.49 9.85
CA ASN A 244 6.05 4.14 9.85
C ASN A 244 6.97 3.71 11.02
N VAL A 245 6.42 3.42 12.21
CA VAL A 245 7.20 2.98 13.38
C VAL A 245 7.53 1.47 13.34
N PHE A 246 6.61 0.62 12.86
CA PHE A 246 6.86 -0.81 12.65
C PHE A 246 7.90 -1.04 11.55
N LEU A 247 7.98 -0.14 10.57
CA LEU A 247 9.03 -0.09 9.55
C LEU A 247 10.39 0.38 10.09
N GLN A 248 10.44 1.21 11.13
CA GLN A 248 11.69 1.66 11.76
C GLN A 248 12.27 0.64 12.77
N ILE A 249 11.44 -0.22 13.37
CA ILE A 249 11.85 -1.21 14.39
C ILE A 249 12.40 -2.51 13.76
N LEU A 250 12.30 -2.67 12.43
CA LEU A 250 12.85 -3.81 11.67
C LEU A 250 14.23 -3.56 11.04
N HIS A 251 14.89 -2.45 11.42
CA HIS A 251 16.31 -2.17 11.17
C HIS A 251 17.15 -2.43 12.44
#